data_AF-A0A1X7K2Q2-F1
#
_entry.id   AF-A0A1X7K2Q2-F1
#
_cell.length_a   1.000
_cell.length_b   1.000
_cell.length_c   1.000
_cell.angle_alpha   90.00
_cell.angle_beta   90.00
_cell.angle_gamma   90.00
#
_symmetry.space_group_name_H-M   'P 1'
#
loop_
_entity.id
_entity.type
_entity.pdbx_description
1 polymer ?
#
loop_
_entity_poly.entity_id
_entity_poly.type
_entity_poly.pdbx_seq_one_letter_code
_entity_poly.pdbx_strand_id
1 'polypeptide(L)'
;MNNIDSTDTITIHGRDKVATFEGNLTPHQYLSREIREIAGRQNISPKLLARLTNTKRKDLEASLSGDRDWLIAELFSISRVLNLQASDLVAVFDHGKKKVAAAA
;
A
#
# COMPACT_ATOMS: atom_id res chain seq x y z
N MET A 1 12.84 -3.74 26.59
CA MET A 1 11.95 -2.76 25.94
C MET A 1 12.56 -2.46 24.58
N ASN A 2 12.13 -3.12 23.51
CA ASN A 2 12.64 -2.85 22.16
C ASN A 2 11.69 -1.86 21.49
N ASN A 3 12.07 -0.58 21.48
CA ASN A 3 11.48 0.42 20.60
C ASN A 3 11.94 0.08 19.18
N ILE A 4 11.11 -0.60 18.41
CA ILE A 4 11.32 -0.78 16.98
C ILE A 4 10.78 0.48 16.30
N ASP A 5 11.59 1.54 16.32
CA ASP A 5 11.40 2.68 15.44
C ASP A 5 12.24 2.40 14.18
N SER A 6 11.75 1.48 13.35
CA SER A 6 12.44 1.09 12.11
C SER A 6 11.93 1.95 10.97
N THR A 7 12.68 3.02 10.70
CA THR A 7 12.53 3.78 9.47
C THR A 7 13.32 3.06 8.38
N ASP A 8 12.63 2.41 7.43
CA ASP A 8 13.28 1.74 6.31
C ASP A 8 13.04 2.49 5.02
N THR A 9 14.10 2.61 4.23
CA THR A 9 14.04 3.27 2.92
C THR A 9 13.76 2.21 1.87
N ILE A 10 12.63 2.35 1.16
CA ILE A 10 12.28 1.54 0.00
C ILE A 10 12.54 2.38 -1.25
N THR A 11 13.43 1.92 -2.11
CA THR A 11 13.67 2.57 -3.40
C THR A 11 12.67 2.01 -4.42
N ILE A 12 11.71 2.84 -4.86
CA ILE A 12 10.75 2.52 -5.93
C ILE A 12 11.10 3.41 -7.15
N HIS A 13 11.46 2.80 -8.29
CA HIS A 13 11.94 3.50 -9.51
C HIS A 13 12.97 4.61 -9.26
N GLY A 14 13.99 4.33 -8.44
CA GLY A 14 15.07 5.29 -8.18
C GLY A 14 14.66 6.50 -7.34
N ARG A 15 13.46 6.48 -6.73
CA ARG A 15 13.09 7.42 -5.66
C ARG A 15 13.24 6.70 -4.33
N ASP A 16 14.17 7.17 -3.51
CA ASP A 16 14.26 6.75 -2.12
C ASP A 16 13.01 7.23 -1.38
N LYS A 17 12.16 6.28 -0.99
CA LYS A 17 11.02 6.56 -0.12
C LYS A 17 11.34 6.07 1.27
N VAL A 18 11.45 7.01 2.20
CA VAL A 18 11.48 6.72 3.62
C VAL A 18 10.07 6.29 4.03
N ALA A 19 9.87 5.01 4.35
CA ALA A 19 8.64 4.50 4.92
C ALA A 19 8.85 4.31 6.43
N THR A 20 8.16 5.11 7.24
CA THR A 20 8.20 4.99 8.70
C THR A 20 7.27 3.83 9.12
N PHE A 21 7.82 2.80 9.76
CA PHE A 21 7.06 1.65 10.24
C PHE A 21 6.71 1.82 11.72
N GLU A 22 5.56 2.45 12.01
CA GLU A 22 4.98 2.40 13.35
C GLU A 22 3.97 1.24 13.42
N GLY A 23 4.37 0.11 14.04
CA GLY A 23 3.48 -1.00 14.42
C GLY A 23 3.62 -2.33 13.66
N ASN A 24 3.05 -3.41 14.24
CA ASN A 24 2.95 -4.76 13.67
C ASN A 24 1.90 -4.82 12.54
N LEU A 25 2.20 -4.22 11.40
CA LEU A 25 1.34 -4.29 10.22
C LEU A 25 1.51 -5.63 9.51
N THR A 26 0.42 -6.25 9.06
CA THR A 26 0.47 -7.38 8.12
C THR A 26 0.91 -6.93 6.71
N PRO A 27 1.38 -7.83 5.82
CA PRO A 27 1.78 -7.45 4.47
C PRO A 27 0.68 -6.74 3.66
N HIS A 28 -0.59 -7.11 3.88
CA HIS A 28 -1.72 -6.47 3.20
C HIS A 28 -2.02 -5.07 3.77
N GLN A 29 -1.92 -4.87 5.08
CA GLN A 29 -2.08 -3.54 5.70
C GLN A 29 -0.99 -2.57 5.23
N TYR A 30 0.23 -3.08 5.05
CA TYR A 30 1.33 -2.30 4.48
C TYR A 30 1.00 -1.84 3.05
N LEU A 31 0.54 -2.75 2.19
CA LEU A 31 0.11 -2.42 0.83
C LEU A 31 -1.02 -1.39 0.80
N SER A 32 -2.00 -1.52 1.70
CA SER A 32 -3.11 -0.56 1.84
C SER A 32 -2.63 0.86 2.18
N ARG A 33 -1.65 0.96 3.08
CA ARG A 33 -1.03 2.23 3.46
C ARG A 33 -0.30 2.88 2.29
N GLU A 34 0.52 2.12 1.57
CA GLU A 34 1.26 2.63 0.41
C GLU A 34 0.33 3.13 -0.70
N ILE A 35 -0.74 2.38 -1.02
CA ILE A 35 -1.74 2.80 -2.00
C ILE A 35 -2.39 4.12 -1.56
N ARG A 36 -2.74 4.25 -0.28
CA ARG A 36 -3.33 5.48 0.27
C ARG A 36 -2.37 6.67 0.16
N GLU A 37 -1.10 6.49 0.49
CA GLU A 37 -0.09 7.54 0.38
C GLU A 37 0.12 7.99 -1.07
N ILE A 38 0.24 7.03 -2.00
CA ILE A 38 0.43 7.33 -3.42
C ILE A 38 -0.78 8.09 -3.97
N ALA A 39 -2.00 7.63 -3.67
CA ALA A 39 -3.22 8.31 -4.06
C ALA A 39 -3.29 9.73 -3.47
N GLY A 40 -2.92 9.90 -2.20
CA GLY A 40 -2.84 11.19 -1.53
C GLY A 40 -1.86 12.16 -2.21
N ARG A 41 -0.66 11.70 -2.55
CA ARG A 41 0.35 12.49 -3.30
C ARG A 41 -0.15 12.91 -4.69
N GLN A 42 -1.05 12.14 -5.29
CA GLN A 42 -1.69 12.46 -6.58
C GLN A 42 -2.97 13.29 -6.43
N ASN A 43 -3.34 13.73 -5.22
CA ASN A 43 -4.60 14.41 -4.90
C ASN A 43 -5.86 13.58 -5.28
N ILE A 44 -5.74 12.25 -5.28
CA ILE A 44 -6.83 11.34 -5.56
C ILE A 44 -7.46 10.91 -4.23
N SER A 45 -8.66 11.42 -3.96
CA SER A 45 -9.44 10.99 -2.79
C SER A 45 -9.90 9.53 -2.93
N PRO A 46 -10.14 8.79 -1.82
CA PRO A 46 -10.70 7.43 -1.89
C PRO A 46 -12.00 7.34 -2.68
N LYS A 47 -12.85 8.37 -2.60
CA LYS A 47 -14.09 8.48 -3.38
C LYS A 47 -13.80 8.56 -4.89
N LEU A 48 -12.81 9.36 -5.28
CA LEU A 48 -12.40 9.48 -6.68
C LEU A 48 -11.74 8.19 -7.15
N LEU A 49 -10.86 7.60 -6.34
CA LEU A 49 -10.21 6.33 -6.66
C LEU A 49 -11.24 5.22 -6.92
N ALA A 50 -12.22 5.05 -6.02
CA ALA A 50 -13.30 4.08 -6.19
C ALA A 50 -14.08 4.27 -7.50
N ARG A 51 -14.34 5.52 -7.88
CA ARG A 51 -15.00 5.86 -9.14
C ARG A 51 -14.14 5.52 -10.35
N LEU A 52 -12.84 5.80 -10.30
CA LEU A 52 -11.90 5.53 -11.38
C LEU A 52 -11.61 4.04 -11.58
N THR A 53 -11.67 3.25 -10.49
CA THR A 53 -11.44 1.80 -10.53
C THR A 53 -12.73 1.00 -10.68
N ASN A 54 -13.88 1.65 -10.79
CA ASN A 54 -15.21 1.03 -10.80
C ASN A 54 -15.42 0.06 -9.61
N THR A 55 -14.86 0.39 -8.46
CA THR A 55 -14.97 -0.38 -7.22
C THR A 55 -16.01 0.26 -6.32
N LYS A 56 -16.81 -0.53 -5.60
CA LYS A 56 -17.70 0.04 -4.59
C LYS A 56 -16.86 0.76 -3.54
N ARG A 57 -17.27 1.98 -3.19
CA ARG A 57 -16.53 2.81 -2.24
C ARG A 57 -16.28 2.10 -0.91
N LYS A 58 -17.29 1.43 -0.35
CA LYS A 58 -17.17 0.66 0.90
C LYS A 58 -16.09 -0.42 0.80
N ASP A 59 -16.07 -1.14 -0.32
CA ASP A 59 -15.14 -2.24 -0.55
C ASP A 59 -13.71 -1.74 -0.68
N LEU A 60 -13.52 -0.62 -1.39
CA LEU A 60 -12.22 0.05 -1.49
C LEU A 60 -11.78 0.61 -0.12
N GLU A 61 -12.67 1.23 0.64
CA GLU A 61 -12.33 1.77 1.96
C GLU A 61 -11.94 0.65 2.93
N ALA A 62 -12.61 -0.50 2.90
CA ALA A 62 -12.27 -1.68 3.68
C ALA A 62 -10.90 -2.28 3.27
N SER A 63 -10.59 -2.30 1.98
CA SER A 63 -9.26 -2.71 1.52
C SER A 63 -8.18 -1.70 1.94
N LEU A 64 -8.46 -0.39 1.84
CA LEU A 64 -7.54 0.68 2.24
C LEU A 64 -7.33 0.79 3.77
N SER A 65 -8.28 0.33 4.59
CA SER A 65 -8.10 0.20 6.05
C SER A 65 -7.39 -1.09 6.44
N GLY A 66 -7.27 -2.06 5.52
CA GLY A 66 -6.70 -3.37 5.81
C GLY A 66 -7.68 -4.32 6.51
N ASP A 67 -8.97 -3.98 6.57
CA ASP A 67 -10.04 -4.84 7.09
C ASP A 67 -10.37 -6.00 6.14
N ARG A 68 -9.96 -5.86 4.87
CA ARG A 68 -10.19 -6.82 3.80
C ARG A 68 -8.94 -6.96 2.94
N ASP A 69 -8.67 -8.19 2.52
CA ASP A 69 -7.63 -8.46 1.53
C ASP A 69 -7.96 -7.85 0.17
N TRP A 70 -6.91 -7.39 -0.52
CA TRP A 70 -7.02 -6.87 -1.87
C TRP A 70 -7.33 -7.98 -2.88
N LEU A 71 -8.36 -7.79 -3.71
CA LEU A 71 -8.49 -8.62 -4.90
C LEU A 71 -7.45 -8.21 -5.93
N ILE A 72 -6.89 -9.20 -6.62
CA ILE A 72 -5.92 -8.97 -7.70
C ILE A 72 -6.50 -8.01 -8.76
N ALA A 73 -7.77 -8.14 -9.10
CA ALA A 73 -8.45 -7.24 -10.05
C ALA A 73 -8.54 -5.78 -9.55
N GLU A 74 -8.70 -5.57 -8.24
CA GLU A 74 -8.70 -4.23 -7.63
C GLU A 74 -7.29 -3.62 -7.72
N LEU A 75 -6.25 -4.41 -7.42
CA LEU A 75 -4.86 -3.97 -7.52
C LEU A 75 -4.46 -3.60 -8.95
N PHE A 76 -4.89 -4.38 -9.95
CA PHE A 76 -4.67 -4.05 -11.36
C PHE A 76 -5.38 -2.76 -11.79
N SER A 77 -6.58 -2.53 -11.29
CA SER A 77 -7.34 -1.32 -11.62
C SER A 77 -6.68 -0.10 -10.96
N ILE A 78 -6.25 -0.24 -9.71
CA ILE A 78 -5.56 0.81 -8.95
C ILE A 78 -4.19 1.13 -9.56
N SER A 79 -3.40 0.13 -9.94
CA SER A 79 -2.10 0.39 -10.55
C SER A 79 -2.24 1.18 -11.84
N ARG A 80 -3.25 0.87 -12.65
CA ARG A 80 -3.54 1.64 -13.87
C ARG A 80 -3.94 3.09 -13.56
N VAL A 81 -4.79 3.31 -12.56
CA VAL A 81 -5.24 4.66 -12.16
C VAL A 81 -4.11 5.48 -11.55
N LEU A 82 -3.29 4.87 -10.70
CA LEU A 82 -2.17 5.52 -10.01
C LEU A 82 -0.88 5.52 -10.84
N ASN A 83 -0.93 5.02 -12.07
CA ASN A 83 0.23 4.85 -12.96
C ASN A 83 1.41 4.12 -12.29
N LEU A 84 1.11 3.04 -11.58
CA LEU A 84 2.08 2.16 -10.92
C LEU A 84 2.44 1.00 -11.84
N GLN A 85 3.72 0.64 -11.88
CA GLN A 85 4.11 -0.59 -12.55
C GLN A 85 3.79 -1.80 -11.67
N ALA A 86 3.53 -2.95 -12.29
CA ALA A 86 3.29 -4.19 -11.56
C ALA A 86 4.46 -4.56 -10.63
N SER A 87 5.70 -4.21 -11.02
CA SER A 87 6.90 -4.35 -10.19
C SER A 87 6.82 -3.54 -8.89
N ASP A 88 6.14 -2.41 -8.87
CA ASP A 88 6.02 -1.55 -7.69
C ASP A 88 5.09 -2.17 -6.67
N LEU A 89 3.97 -2.74 -7.15
CA LEU A 89 3.05 -3.50 -6.31
C LEU A 89 3.72 -4.74 -5.72
N VAL A 90 4.50 -5.46 -6.53
CA VAL A 90 5.24 -6.64 -6.08
C VAL A 90 6.33 -6.25 -5.07
N ALA A 91 7.07 -5.17 -5.31
CA ALA A 91 8.08 -4.67 -4.38
C ALA A 91 7.47 -4.25 -3.04
N VAL A 92 6.35 -3.55 -3.07
CA VAL A 92 5.61 -3.16 -1.84
C VAL A 92 5.14 -4.40 -1.07
N PHE A 93 4.60 -5.41 -1.77
CA PHE A 93 4.12 -6.63 -1.15
C PHE A 93 5.25 -7.52 -0.59
N ASP A 94 6.33 -7.71 -1.35
CA ASP A 94 7.52 -8.46 -0.92
C ASP A 94 8.23 -7.79 0.25
N HIS A 95 8.34 -6.45 0.23
CA HIS A 95 8.87 -5.68 1.34
C HIS A 95 8.00 -5.80 2.60
N GLY A 96 6.67 -5.74 2.44
CA GLY A 96 5.71 -6.00 3.52
C GLY A 96 5.94 -7.38 4.16
N LYS A 97 6.12 -8.43 3.35
CA LYS A 97 6.42 -9.79 3.85
C LYS A 97 7.73 -9.87 4.63
N LYS A 98 8.81 -9.28 4.12
CA LYS A 98 10.12 -9.28 4.78
C LYS A 98 10.07 -8.56 6.14
N LYS A 99 9.32 -7.47 6.24
CA LYS A 99 9.16 -6.72 7.50
C LYS A 99 8.36 -7.49 8.54
N VAL A 100 7.25 -8.11 8.13
CA VAL A 100 6.46 -8.97 9.03
C VAL A 100 7.28 -10.15 9.51
N ALA A 101 8.08 -10.77 8.63
CA ALA A 101 8.96 -11.87 8.99
C ALA A 101 10.12 -11.45 9.92
N ALA A 102 10.55 -10.18 9.87
CA ALA A 102 11.59 -9.64 10.74
C ALA A 102 11.06 -9.17 12.12
N ALA A 103 9.74 -9.00 12.27
CA ALA A 103 9.09 -8.58 13.50
C ALA A 103 8.53 -9.75 14.34
N ALA A 104 8.59 -10.99 13.82
CA ALA A 104 8.16 -12.23 14.47
C ALA A 104 9.34 -12.97 15.11
#